data_AF-A0A4W3IQI3-F1
#
_entry.id   AF-A0A4W3IQI3-F1
#
_cell.length_a   1.000
_cell.length_b   1.000
_cell.length_c   1.000
_cell.angle_alpha   90.00
_cell.angle_beta   90.00
_cell.angle_gamma   90.00
#
_symmetry.space_group_name_H-M   'P 1'
#
loop_
_entity.id
_entity.type
_entity.pdbx_description
1 polymer ?
#
loop_
_entity_poly.entity_id
_entity_poly.type
_entity_poly.pdbx_seq_one_letter_code
_entity_poly.pdbx_strand_id
1 'polypeptide(L)'
;LLFPLGVVGVSGAIFTAAGNTVVDECKKLGTQPADGVVVTGPGNLNCDHIIHMVGQTSAPTITSSVEKVLKECERLQVTTVSFPALGTGN
;
A
#
# COMPACT_ATOMS: atom_id res chain seq x y z
N LEU A 1 8.64 -5.41 -10.19
CA LEU A 1 9.41 -4.81 -9.09
C LEU A 1 8.52 -3.77 -8.41
N LEU A 2 8.31 -3.87 -7.10
CA LEU A 2 7.51 -2.93 -6.28
C LEU A 2 8.24 -1.59 -6.08
N PHE A 3 8.71 -1.02 -7.20
CA PHE A 3 9.37 0.27 -7.43
C PHE A 3 10.89 0.35 -7.21
N PRO A 4 11.63 0.55 -8.32
CA PRO A 4 12.43 1.76 -8.43
C PRO A 4 12.08 2.54 -9.71
N LEU A 5 11.93 3.86 -9.55
CA LEU A 5 11.64 4.92 -10.55
C LEU A 5 10.14 5.13 -10.90
N GLY A 6 9.60 6.27 -10.47
CA GLY A 6 8.38 6.85 -11.06
C GLY A 6 7.07 6.78 -10.26
N VAL A 7 7.08 6.63 -8.93
CA VAL A 7 5.84 6.76 -8.14
C VAL A 7 5.39 8.21 -8.03
N VAL A 8 4.15 8.48 -8.47
CA VAL A 8 3.50 9.80 -8.44
C VAL A 8 2.23 9.77 -7.58
N GLY A 9 1.60 10.93 -7.39
CA GLY A 9 0.36 11.04 -6.61
C GLY A 9 0.54 10.62 -5.15
N VAL A 10 -0.50 10.01 -4.58
CA VAL A 10 -0.53 9.60 -3.17
C VAL A 10 0.59 8.61 -2.84
N SER A 11 0.88 7.65 -3.73
CA SER A 11 1.97 6.69 -3.50
C SER A 11 3.32 7.39 -3.39
N GLY A 12 3.63 8.33 -4.29
CA GLY A 12 4.86 9.12 -4.23
C GLY A 12 4.97 9.96 -2.95
N ALA A 13 3.86 10.58 -2.52
CA ALA A 13 3.81 11.34 -1.27
C ALA A 13 4.06 10.46 -0.03
N ILE A 14 3.45 9.27 0.03
CA ILE A 14 3.64 8.30 1.12
C ILE A 14 5.10 7.83 1.16
N PHE A 15 5.69 7.43 0.03
CA PHE A 15 7.11 7.01 0.00
C PHE A 15 8.06 8.12 0.41
N THR A 16 7.80 9.35 -0.02
CA THR A 16 8.61 10.52 0.38
C THR A 16 8.55 10.74 1.89
N ALA A 17 7.36 10.68 2.47
CA ALA A 17 7.15 10.90 3.89
C ALA A 17 7.63 9.74 4.77
N ALA A 18 7.47 8.48 4.32
CA ALA A 18 7.90 7.30 5.07
C ALA A 18 9.42 7.11 5.10
N GLY A 19 10.14 7.69 4.13
CA GLY A 19 11.59 7.58 4.02
C GLY A 19 12.08 6.24 3.47
N ASN A 20 13.41 6.10 3.38
CA ASN A 20 14.05 5.00 2.64
C ASN A 20 13.80 3.61 3.25
N THR A 21 13.48 3.51 4.54
CA THR A 21 13.24 2.22 5.21
C THR A 21 12.13 1.42 4.53
N VAL A 22 11.04 2.08 4.14
CA VAL A 22 9.91 1.42 3.45
C VAL A 22 10.29 0.99 2.04
N VAL A 23 11.08 1.82 1.34
CA VAL A 23 11.59 1.48 -0.01
C VAL A 23 12.48 0.24 0.07
N ASP A 24 13.37 0.16 1.06
CA ASP A 24 14.28 -0.97 1.23
C ASP A 24 13.56 -2.24 1.68
N GLU A 25 12.50 -2.12 2.48
CA GLU A 25 11.61 -3.24 2.81
C GLU A 25 10.88 -3.77 1.56
N CYS A 26 10.30 -2.88 0.74
CA CYS A 26 9.68 -3.27 -0.53
C CYS A 26 10.67 -3.98 -1.47
N LYS A 27 11.91 -3.50 -1.56
CA LYS A 27 12.96 -4.15 -2.36
C LYS A 27 13.26 -5.58 -1.88
N LYS A 28 13.27 -5.81 -0.56
CA LYS A 28 13.49 -7.14 0.03
C LYS A 28 12.31 -8.07 -0.22
N LEU A 29 11.09 -7.56 -0.14
CA LEU A 29 9.86 -8.32 -0.39
C LEU A 29 9.70 -8.70 -1.87
N GLY A 30 10.32 -7.94 -2.79
CA GLY A 30 10.43 -8.31 -4.19
C GLY A 30 9.21 -7.89 -5.01
N THR A 31 8.62 -8.82 -5.77
CA THR A 31 7.45 -8.52 -6.62
C THR A 31 6.17 -8.83 -5.88
N GLN A 32 5.24 -7.88 -5.89
CA GLN A 32 3.90 -8.06 -5.34
C GLN A 32 3.20 -9.25 -6.02
N PRO A 33 2.54 -10.15 -5.28
CA PRO A 33 1.66 -11.13 -5.88
C PRO A 33 0.58 -10.42 -6.71
N ALA A 34 0.21 -10.98 -7.87
CA ALA A 34 -0.72 -10.35 -8.82
C ALA A 34 -2.09 -10.00 -8.21
N ASP A 35 -2.47 -10.69 -7.13
CA ASP A 35 -3.72 -10.53 -6.40
C ASP A 35 -3.51 -10.10 -4.94
N GLY A 36 -2.28 -9.81 -4.51
CA GLY A 36 -1.93 -9.65 -3.09
C GLY A 36 -1.84 -8.21 -2.61
N VAL A 37 -1.93 -8.05 -1.29
CA VAL A 37 -1.45 -6.86 -0.57
C VAL A 37 -0.08 -7.16 0.02
N VAL A 38 0.75 -6.14 0.18
CA VAL A 38 2.06 -6.25 0.85
C VAL A 38 2.06 -5.32 2.04
N VAL A 39 2.56 -5.79 3.17
CA VAL A 39 2.61 -5.00 4.40
C VAL A 39 4.06 -4.62 4.65
N THR A 40 4.29 -3.36 4.98
CA THR A 40 5.57 -2.86 5.49
C THR A 40 5.39 -2.19 6.84
N GLY A 41 6.50 -1.90 7.50
CA GLY A 41 6.53 -0.93 8.59
C GLY A 41 6.13 0.48 8.12
N PRO A 42 5.98 1.43 9.05
CA PRO A 42 5.51 2.79 8.76
C PRO A 42 6.63 3.73 8.29
N GLY A 43 7.90 3.33 8.44
CA GLY A 43 9.03 4.24 8.28
C GLY A 43 8.91 5.41 9.24
N ASN A 44 8.90 6.64 8.70
CA ASN A 44 8.76 7.88 9.46
C ASN A 44 7.30 8.35 9.64
N LEU A 45 6.30 7.60 9.16
CA LEU A 45 4.89 7.97 9.29
C LEU A 45 4.35 7.67 10.69
N ASN A 46 3.36 8.46 11.11
CA ASN A 46 2.62 8.24 12.36
C ASN A 46 1.46 7.25 12.16
N CYS A 47 1.81 6.00 11.80
CA CYS A 47 0.90 4.86 11.71
C CYS A 47 1.64 3.57 12.10
N ASP A 48 0.93 2.46 12.26
CA ASP A 48 1.56 1.18 12.63
C ASP A 48 2.11 0.43 11.40
N HIS A 49 1.38 0.50 10.28
CA HIS A 49 1.67 -0.25 9.07
C HIS A 49 1.32 0.55 7.81
N ILE A 50 1.96 0.19 6.71
CA ILE A 50 1.53 0.58 5.36
C ILE A 50 1.14 -0.69 4.62
N ILE A 51 -0.11 -0.74 4.14
CA ILE A 51 -0.63 -1.84 3.33
C ILE A 51 -0.64 -1.39 1.87
N HIS A 52 0.30 -1.92 1.09
CA HIS A 52 0.49 -1.65 -0.33
C HIS A 52 -0.42 -2.55 -1.15
N MET A 53 -1.30 -1.96 -1.95
CA MET A 53 -2.17 -2.65 -2.90
C MET A 53 -1.89 -2.20 -4.34
N VAL A 54 -2.13 -3.08 -5.30
CA VAL A 54 -2.11 -2.72 -6.72
C VAL A 54 -3.24 -1.75 -7.01
N GLY A 55 -2.94 -0.63 -7.68
CA GLY A 55 -3.93 0.36 -8.09
C GLY A 55 -4.99 -0.24 -9.02
N GLN A 56 -6.26 0.06 -8.75
CA GLN A 56 -7.43 -0.43 -9.48
C GLN A 56 -8.29 0.75 -9.95
N THR A 57 -8.97 0.60 -11.09
CA THR A 57 -9.76 1.69 -11.71
C THR A 57 -11.24 1.36 -11.88
N SER A 58 -11.66 0.10 -11.71
CA SER A 58 -13.07 -0.29 -11.80
C SER A 58 -13.67 -0.54 -10.43
N ALA A 59 -14.95 -0.21 -10.25
CA ALA A 59 -15.61 -0.41 -8.96
C ALA A 59 -15.49 -1.86 -8.43
N PRO A 60 -15.68 -2.94 -9.24
CA PRO A 60 -15.53 -4.31 -8.73
C PRO A 60 -14.11 -4.64 -8.25
N THR A 61 -13.09 -4.16 -8.95
CA THR A 61 -11.69 -4.41 -8.58
C THR A 61 -11.27 -3.59 -7.36
N ILE A 62 -11.74 -2.34 -7.26
CA ILE A 62 -11.57 -1.51 -6.06
C ILE A 62 -12.21 -2.18 -4.84
N THR A 63 -13.45 -2.66 -4.95
CA THR A 63 -14.13 -3.39 -3.86
C THR A 63 -13.31 -4.61 -3.43
N SER A 64 -12.86 -5.44 -4.38
CA SER A 64 -12.03 -6.62 -4.08
C SER A 64 -10.71 -6.24 -3.39
N SER A 65 -10.06 -5.17 -3.81
CA SER A 65 -8.84 -4.67 -3.17
C SER A 65 -9.09 -4.18 -1.75
N VAL A 66 -10.17 -3.43 -1.52
CA VAL A 66 -10.54 -2.96 -0.17
C VAL A 66 -10.84 -4.14 0.75
N GLU A 67 -11.58 -5.14 0.28
CA GLU A 67 -11.84 -6.36 1.07
C GLU A 67 -10.55 -7.08 1.48
N LYS A 68 -9.55 -7.15 0.58
CA LYS A 68 -8.25 -7.75 0.89
C LYS A 68 -7.48 -6.94 1.93
N VAL A 69 -7.50 -5.61 1.84
CA VAL A 69 -6.88 -4.74 2.84
C VAL A 69 -7.57 -4.91 4.19
N LEU A 70 -8.89 -4.97 4.24
CA LEU A 70 -9.64 -5.16 5.50
C LEU A 70 -9.39 -6.54 6.12
N LYS A 71 -9.29 -7.61 5.33
CA LYS A 71 -8.87 -8.94 5.81
C LYS A 71 -7.46 -8.91 6.39
N GLU A 72 -6.57 -8.16 5.78
CA GLU A 72 -5.21 -8.01 6.29
C GLU A 72 -5.16 -7.17 7.57
N CYS A 73 -6.04 -6.18 7.69
CA CYS A 73 -6.23 -5.44 8.94
C CYS A 73 -6.69 -6.36 10.08
N GLU A 74 -7.66 -7.25 9.80
CA GLU A 74 -8.13 -8.25 10.75
C GLU A 74 -7.00 -9.20 11.17
N ARG A 75 -6.21 -9.70 10.21
CA ARG A 75 -5.05 -10.58 10.47
C ARG A 75 -3.99 -9.91 11.34
N LEU A 76 -3.75 -8.62 11.14
CA LEU A 76 -2.81 -7.80 11.90
C LEU A 76 -3.38 -7.27 13.22
N GLN A 77 -4.67 -7.49 13.48
CA GLN A 77 -5.39 -6.95 14.64
C GLN A 77 -5.35 -5.42 14.75
N VAL A 78 -5.31 -4.71 13.62
CA VAL A 78 -5.41 -3.24 13.60
C VAL A 78 -6.86 -2.81 13.67
N THR A 79 -7.13 -1.77 14.46
CA THR A 79 -8.51 -1.28 14.71
C THR A 79 -8.87 -0.05 13.89
N THR A 80 -7.89 0.57 13.24
CA THR A 80 -8.08 1.75 12.40
C THR A 80 -7.34 1.59 11.07
N VAL A 81 -7.95 2.10 10.00
CA VAL A 81 -7.37 2.09 8.66
C VAL A 81 -7.84 3.34 7.93
N SER A 82 -6.96 3.94 7.12
CA SER A 82 -7.28 5.06 6.26
C SER A 82 -7.09 4.65 4.81
N PHE A 83 -8.07 4.97 3.95
CA PHE A 83 -7.99 4.76 2.52
C PHE A 83 -7.91 6.11 1.81
N PRO A 84 -6.99 6.30 0.85
CA PRO A 84 -7.07 7.43 -0.06
C PRO A 84 -8.23 7.25 -1.04
N ALA A 85 -8.53 8.28 -1.85
CA ALA A 85 -9.48 8.16 -2.95
C ALA A 85 -8.94 7.20 -4.04
N LEU A 86 -9.35 5.93 -3.98
CA LEU A 86 -8.92 4.88 -4.90
C LEU A 86 -9.49 5.09 -6.31
N GLY A 87 -8.69 4.78 -7.34
CA GLY A 87 -9.10 4.88 -8.75
C GLY A 87 -9.24 6.30 -9.30
N THR A 88 -8.75 7.33 -8.58
CA THR A 88 -8.86 8.74 -8.96
C THR A 88 -7.56 9.36 -9.51
N GLY A 89 -6.50 8.56 -9.63
CA GLY A 89 -5.22 8.99 -10.21
C GLY A 89 -5.23 8.94 -11.74
N ASN A 90 -4.20 9.56 -12.35
CA ASN A 90 -3.93 9.53 -13.79
C ASN A 90 -3.29 8.22 -14.26
#